data_AF-A0A978S804-F1
#
_entry.id   AF-A0A978S804-F1
#
_cell.length_a   1.000
_cell.length_b   1.000
_cell.length_c   1.000
_cell.angle_alpha   90.00
_cell.angle_beta   90.00
_cell.angle_gamma   90.00
#
_symmetry.space_group_name_H-M   'P 1'
#
loop_
_entity.id
_entity.type
_entity.pdbx_description
1 polymer ?
#
loop_
_entity_poly.entity_id
_entity_poly.type
_entity_poly.pdbx_seq_one_letter_code
_entity_poly.pdbx_strand_id
1 'polypeptide(L)'
;MWDKIAAEIEAVTGDKIQVNNHRSVGGGCINQGYQLNANNRSYFVKLNQASLADMFTAEALGLQQMWATHTIRVPKPICTGTVGNYAYIVMEWLDIGGRGDTTAWEEMGRQLAQLHRQGVADQFGWERNNTIGSTPQINTWTADWGEFWATHRIGYQLRLAKRRGGQFPDGERLVAMIPELLANHKPQPSLVHGDLWGGNAAVTADGEPVIFDPAAYYGDREVDIAMTELFGGFSRAFYKGYNEVWPLPPGYQQRKTLYNLYHILNHFNLFGGGYGGQANRTIGELLHS
;
A
#
# COMPACT_ATOMS: atom_id res chain seq x y z
N MET A 1 9.34 10.55 25.84
CA MET A 1 8.89 9.74 24.68
C MET A 1 10.05 9.55 23.71
N TRP A 2 10.56 10.65 23.14
CA TRP A 2 11.67 10.63 22.19
C TRP A 2 12.94 9.95 22.71
N ASP A 3 13.32 10.15 23.98
CA ASP A 3 14.49 9.46 24.56
C ASP A 3 14.34 7.92 24.56
N LYS A 4 13.11 7.42 24.76
CA LYS A 4 12.84 5.97 24.70
C LYS A 4 12.89 5.45 23.26
N ILE A 5 12.39 6.22 22.31
CA ILE A 5 12.50 5.89 20.88
C ILE A 5 13.97 5.91 20.45
N ALA A 6 14.75 6.90 20.91
CA ALA A 6 16.18 7.01 20.65
C ALA A 6 16.95 5.81 21.22
N ALA A 7 16.67 5.40 22.46
CA ALA A 7 17.27 4.21 23.06
C ALA A 7 16.97 2.92 22.27
N GLU A 8 15.76 2.80 21.70
CA GLU A 8 15.41 1.67 20.83
C GLU A 8 16.21 1.71 19.51
N ILE A 9 16.37 2.89 18.92
CA ILE A 9 17.22 3.07 17.74
C ILE A 9 18.67 2.70 18.07
N GLU A 10 19.21 3.12 19.23
CA GLU A 10 20.56 2.70 19.68
C GLU A 10 20.66 1.18 19.79
N ALA A 11 19.67 0.54 20.40
CA ALA A 11 19.68 -0.91 20.61
C ALA A 11 19.68 -1.69 19.29
N VAL A 12 18.93 -1.23 18.29
CA VAL A 12 18.82 -1.91 16.99
C VAL A 12 19.99 -1.58 16.06
N THR A 13 20.46 -0.33 16.05
CA THR A 13 21.51 0.11 15.11
C THR A 13 22.92 -0.09 15.65
N GLY A 14 23.09 -0.15 16.98
CA GLY A 14 24.39 -0.14 17.65
C GLY A 14 25.07 1.23 17.67
N ASP A 15 24.51 2.24 16.99
CA ASP A 15 25.02 3.60 17.00
C ASP A 15 24.51 4.33 18.24
N LYS A 16 25.37 5.11 18.91
CA LYS A 16 24.92 6.02 19.98
C LYS A 16 24.02 7.09 19.37
N ILE A 17 22.83 7.34 19.91
CA ILE A 17 21.82 8.27 19.38
C ILE A 17 21.59 9.39 20.40
N GLN A 18 22.01 10.60 20.04
CA GLN A 18 21.65 11.81 20.77
C GLN A 18 20.61 12.60 19.98
N VAL A 19 19.39 12.71 20.50
CA VAL A 19 18.34 13.51 19.86
C VAL A 19 18.69 15.00 19.93
N ASN A 20 18.75 15.66 18.78
CA ASN A 20 18.99 17.09 18.67
C ASN A 20 17.67 17.87 18.68
N ASN A 21 16.72 17.45 17.84
CA ASN A 21 15.39 18.03 17.75
C ASN A 21 14.42 17.08 17.04
N HIS A 22 13.14 17.42 17.07
CA HIS A 22 12.12 16.79 16.26
C HIS A 22 11.15 17.85 15.71
N ARG A 23 10.61 17.62 14.51
CA ARG A 23 9.56 18.48 13.93
C ARG A 23 8.42 17.66 13.37
N SER A 24 7.19 18.15 13.52
CA SER A 24 6.04 17.56 12.85
C SER A 24 6.15 17.77 11.35
N VAL A 25 5.85 16.73 10.60
CA VAL A 25 5.78 16.73 9.14
C VAL A 25 4.47 16.08 8.71
N GLY A 26 4.11 16.21 7.43
CA GLY A 26 2.96 15.45 6.90
C GLY A 26 3.17 13.95 7.10
N GLY A 27 2.17 13.25 7.65
CA GLY A 27 2.24 11.82 7.99
C GLY A 27 1.05 11.00 7.50
N GLY A 28 0.35 11.48 6.47
CA GLY A 28 -0.91 10.93 5.98
C GLY A 28 -2.12 11.40 6.80
N CYS A 29 -3.31 10.87 6.48
CA CYS A 29 -4.57 11.29 7.11
C CYS A 29 -4.80 10.70 8.52
N ILE A 30 -4.03 9.68 8.92
CA ILE A 30 -4.33 8.82 10.08
C ILE A 30 -3.24 8.85 11.14
N ASN A 31 -1.97 9.04 10.74
CA ASN A 31 -0.81 9.00 11.64
C ASN A 31 -0.19 10.39 11.79
N GLN A 32 0.45 10.64 12.93
CA GLN A 32 1.27 11.83 13.13
C GLN A 32 2.71 11.54 12.69
N GLY A 33 3.18 12.24 11.66
CA GLY A 33 4.54 12.11 11.14
C GLY A 33 5.50 13.11 11.79
N TYR A 34 6.70 12.63 12.11
CA TYR A 34 7.79 13.44 12.67
C TYR A 34 9.11 13.16 11.96
N GLN A 35 9.88 14.21 11.72
CA GLN A 35 11.32 14.07 11.51
C GLN A 35 11.99 14.11 12.88
N LEU A 36 12.77 13.09 13.20
CA LEU A 36 13.63 13.03 14.38
C LEU A 36 15.08 13.21 13.92
N ASN A 37 15.70 14.33 14.29
CA ASN A 37 17.12 14.57 14.05
C ASN A 37 17.92 14.06 15.24
N ALA A 38 18.83 13.12 14.98
CA ALA A 38 19.73 12.62 15.99
C ALA A 38 21.15 12.43 15.45
N ASN A 39 22.11 13.00 16.16
CA ASN A 39 23.47 13.22 15.68
C ASN A 39 23.46 13.95 14.30
N ASN A 40 24.08 13.34 13.29
CA ASN A 40 24.10 13.82 11.89
C ASN A 40 23.15 13.01 10.99
N ARG A 41 22.12 12.36 11.55
CA ARG A 41 21.14 11.57 10.79
C ARG A 41 19.71 12.01 11.11
N SER A 42 18.83 11.78 10.15
CA SER A 42 17.39 11.96 10.29
C SER A 42 16.69 10.62 10.26
N TYR A 43 15.61 10.52 11.04
CA TYR A 43 14.68 9.41 11.02
C TYR A 43 13.27 9.92 10.80
N PHE A 44 12.47 9.15 10.09
CA PHE A 44 11.03 9.38 10.00
C PHE A 44 10.32 8.53 11.06
N VAL A 45 9.49 9.17 11.88
CA VAL A 45 8.73 8.52 12.95
C VAL A 45 7.25 8.74 12.72
N LYS A 46 6.47 7.67 12.61
CA LYS A 46 5.01 7.74 12.69
C LYS A 46 4.56 7.39 14.09
N LEU A 47 3.61 8.14 14.61
CA LEU A 47 2.96 7.89 15.90
C LEU A 47 1.45 7.68 15.72
N ASN A 48 0.91 6.75 16.51
CA ASN A 48 -0.52 6.60 16.71
C ASN A 48 -0.81 6.03 18.11
N GLN A 49 -2.07 5.74 18.44
CA GLN A 49 -2.46 5.14 19.72
C GLN A 49 -1.79 3.77 19.93
N ALA A 50 -1.44 3.44 21.17
CA ALA A 50 -0.76 2.18 21.53
C ALA A 50 -1.49 0.92 21.03
N SER A 51 -2.83 0.95 20.94
CA SER A 51 -3.64 -0.15 20.42
C SER A 51 -3.42 -0.46 18.94
N LEU A 52 -2.74 0.43 18.20
CA LEU A 52 -2.40 0.26 16.78
C LEU A 52 -0.96 -0.20 16.57
N ALA A 53 -0.31 -0.78 17.60
CA ALA A 53 1.04 -1.34 17.46
C ALA A 53 1.16 -2.37 16.32
N ASP A 54 0.16 -3.26 16.18
CA ASP A 54 0.15 -4.28 15.14
C ASP A 54 0.11 -3.70 13.72
N MET A 55 -0.49 -2.51 13.53
CA MET A 55 -0.48 -1.81 12.25
C MET A 55 0.95 -1.43 11.86
N PHE A 56 1.72 -0.87 12.79
CA PHE A 56 3.11 -0.49 12.54
C PHE A 56 4.03 -1.71 12.39
N THR A 57 3.80 -2.78 13.14
CA THR A 57 4.56 -4.02 12.94
C THR A 57 4.30 -4.61 11.55
N ALA A 58 3.05 -4.55 11.07
CA ALA A 58 2.72 -5.01 9.72
C ALA A 58 3.33 -4.10 8.64
N GLU A 59 3.29 -2.78 8.81
CA GLU A 59 3.93 -1.83 7.88
C GLU A 59 5.44 -2.05 7.81
N ALA A 60 6.11 -2.19 8.96
CA ALA A 60 7.55 -2.46 9.02
C ALA A 60 7.92 -3.77 8.30
N LEU A 61 7.11 -4.81 8.45
CA LEU A 61 7.32 -6.09 7.78
C LEU A 61 7.15 -5.99 6.26
N GLY A 62 6.14 -5.24 5.80
CA GLY A 62 5.92 -5.00 4.37
C GLY A 62 7.07 -4.23 3.74
N LEU A 63 7.51 -3.15 4.40
CA LEU A 63 8.70 -2.39 4.00
C LEU A 63 9.96 -3.27 4.00
N GLN A 64 10.15 -4.10 5.02
CA GLN A 64 11.32 -4.98 5.12
C GLN A 64 11.36 -6.00 3.98
N GLN A 65 10.21 -6.59 3.62
CA GLN A 65 10.13 -7.54 2.52
C GLN A 65 10.40 -6.87 1.17
N MET A 66 9.84 -5.68 0.93
CA MET A 66 10.13 -4.90 -0.29
C MET A 66 11.60 -4.49 -0.34
N TRP A 67 12.16 -3.99 0.75
CA TRP A 67 13.56 -3.59 0.85
C TRP A 67 14.51 -4.74 0.55
N ALA A 68 14.23 -5.94 1.07
CA ALA A 68 15.03 -7.14 0.85
C ALA A 68 15.07 -7.62 -0.61
N THR A 69 14.16 -7.15 -1.47
CA THR A 69 14.17 -7.48 -2.90
C THR A 69 15.25 -6.77 -3.69
N HIS A 70 15.81 -5.66 -3.15
CA HIS A 70 16.78 -4.81 -3.85
C HIS A 70 16.30 -4.34 -5.25
N THR A 71 15.01 -4.01 -5.38
CA THR A 71 14.39 -3.57 -6.64
C THR A 71 14.08 -2.07 -6.63
N ILE A 72 12.92 -1.67 -6.10
CA ILE A 72 12.52 -0.27 -5.93
C ILE A 72 12.89 0.24 -4.54
N ARG A 73 13.26 1.53 -4.44
CA ARG A 73 13.55 2.16 -3.16
C ARG A 73 12.29 2.20 -2.29
N VAL A 74 12.45 1.77 -1.04
CA VAL A 74 11.50 1.99 0.05
C VAL A 74 12.27 2.51 1.27
N PRO A 75 11.64 3.29 2.17
CA PRO A 75 12.25 3.66 3.44
C PRO A 75 12.63 2.40 4.22
N LYS A 76 13.90 2.28 4.62
CA LYS A 76 14.34 1.14 5.43
C LYS A 76 13.64 1.20 6.81
N PRO A 77 12.86 0.19 7.22
CA PRO A 77 12.30 0.14 8.56
C PRO A 77 13.43 -0.12 9.57
N ILE A 78 13.40 0.55 10.71
CA ILE A 78 14.43 0.45 11.76
C ILE A 78 13.86 -0.29 12.95
N CYS A 79 12.81 0.24 13.57
CA CYS A 79 12.17 -0.40 14.72
C CYS A 79 10.71 0.01 14.86
N THR A 80 9.96 -0.78 15.61
CA THR A 80 8.58 -0.48 16.01
C THR A 80 8.42 -0.73 17.49
N GLY A 81 7.51 -0.04 18.16
CA GLY A 81 7.26 -0.31 19.57
C GLY A 81 6.12 0.51 20.14
N THR A 82 6.04 0.51 21.47
CA THR A 82 5.10 1.33 22.23
C THR A 82 5.82 2.15 23.28
N VAL A 83 5.30 3.34 23.56
CA VAL A 83 5.81 4.24 24.59
C VAL A 83 4.66 5.03 25.21
N GLY A 84 4.31 4.68 26.44
CA GLY A 84 3.12 5.24 27.09
C GLY A 84 1.87 4.88 26.30
N ASN A 85 1.09 5.87 25.88
CA ASN A 85 -0.15 5.69 25.13
C ASN A 85 0.05 5.69 23.60
N TYR A 86 1.29 5.65 23.12
CA TYR A 86 1.62 5.70 21.71
C TYR A 86 2.24 4.39 21.21
N ALA A 87 1.87 3.98 20.02
CA ALA A 87 2.64 3.06 19.18
C ALA A 87 3.45 3.87 18.17
N TYR A 88 4.56 3.30 17.70
CA TYR A 88 5.43 3.95 16.72
C TYR A 88 6.07 2.99 15.73
N ILE A 89 6.44 3.53 14.57
CA ILE A 89 7.43 2.97 13.63
C ILE A 89 8.49 4.04 13.37
N VAL A 90 9.75 3.63 13.40
CA VAL A 90 10.90 4.43 12.99
C VAL A 90 11.43 3.84 11.69
N MET A 91 11.66 4.70 10.70
CA MET A 91 12.25 4.32 9.42
C MET A 91 13.28 5.37 8.99
N GLU A 92 14.05 5.00 7.97
CA GLU A 92 14.93 5.90 7.25
C GLU A 92 14.21 7.19 6.84
N TRP A 93 14.85 8.33 7.08
CA TRP A 93 14.42 9.59 6.49
C TRP A 93 14.89 9.69 5.04
N LEU A 94 13.96 9.98 4.13
CA LEU A 94 14.25 10.23 2.74
C LEU A 94 13.88 11.68 2.40
N ASP A 95 14.82 12.43 1.84
CA ASP A 95 14.57 13.78 1.33
C ASP A 95 13.80 13.70 0.01
N ILE A 96 12.48 13.55 0.15
CA ILE A 96 11.52 13.54 -0.95
C ILE A 96 11.21 14.99 -1.38
N GLY A 97 11.03 15.19 -2.68
CA GLY A 97 10.75 16.52 -3.24
C GLY A 97 11.50 16.84 -4.53
N GLY A 98 12.26 15.89 -5.08
CA GLY A 98 12.76 15.99 -6.44
C GLY A 98 11.60 16.12 -7.43
N ARG A 99 11.71 17.03 -8.40
CA ARG A 99 10.82 17.02 -9.56
C ARG A 99 11.20 15.79 -10.37
N GLY A 100 10.49 14.68 -10.18
CA GLY A 100 10.69 13.47 -10.96
C GLY A 100 10.57 13.80 -12.45
N ASP A 101 11.68 13.67 -13.17
CA ASP A 101 11.70 13.83 -14.62
C ASP A 101 11.15 12.57 -15.30
N THR A 102 11.04 12.61 -16.62
CA THR A 102 10.58 11.47 -17.42
C THR A 102 11.40 10.21 -17.13
N THR A 103 12.71 10.35 -16.92
CA THR A 103 13.65 9.24 -16.67
C THR A 103 13.38 8.57 -15.34
N ALA A 104 13.23 9.34 -14.26
CA ALA A 104 12.94 8.82 -12.93
C ALA A 104 11.60 8.07 -12.89
N TRP A 105 10.56 8.60 -13.54
CA TRP A 105 9.28 7.89 -13.61
C TRP A 105 9.34 6.62 -14.45
N GLU A 106 10.05 6.63 -15.59
CA GLU A 106 10.26 5.43 -16.39
C GLU A 106 10.99 4.35 -15.58
N GLU A 107 12.02 4.75 -14.84
CA GLU A 107 12.76 3.85 -13.96
C GLU A 107 11.92 3.32 -12.80
N MET A 108 11.06 4.16 -12.20
CA MET A 108 10.08 3.72 -11.20
C MET A 108 9.21 2.57 -11.73
N GLY A 109 8.74 2.68 -12.97
CA GLY A 109 7.97 1.64 -13.63
C GLY A 109 8.76 0.33 -13.77
N ARG A 110 10.02 0.42 -14.20
CA ARG A 110 10.90 -0.76 -14.31
C ARG A 110 11.15 -1.43 -12.96
N GLN A 111 11.47 -0.65 -11.94
CA GLN A 111 11.76 -1.15 -10.60
C GLN A 111 10.53 -1.78 -9.94
N LEU A 112 9.34 -1.20 -10.13
CA LEU A 112 8.09 -1.80 -9.66
C LEU A 112 7.79 -3.12 -10.38
N ALA A 113 8.04 -3.22 -11.69
CA ALA A 113 7.89 -4.47 -12.41
C ALA A 113 8.88 -5.54 -11.90
N GLN A 114 10.11 -5.14 -11.56
CA GLN A 114 11.09 -6.03 -10.94
C GLN A 114 10.62 -6.50 -9.56
N LEU A 115 10.10 -5.60 -8.70
CA LEU A 115 9.52 -5.96 -7.40
C LEU A 115 8.46 -7.05 -7.55
N HIS A 116 7.50 -6.84 -8.45
CA HIS A 116 6.43 -7.81 -8.68
C HIS A 116 6.95 -9.17 -9.16
N ARG A 117 8.05 -9.20 -9.94
CA ARG A 117 8.64 -10.44 -10.45
C ARG A 117 9.30 -11.28 -9.35
N GLN A 118 9.64 -10.69 -8.20
CA GLN A 118 10.20 -11.39 -7.05
C GLN A 118 9.15 -12.21 -6.28
N GLY A 119 7.88 -12.21 -6.71
CA GLY A 119 6.83 -13.02 -6.10
C GLY A 119 7.18 -14.51 -6.11
N VAL A 120 7.43 -15.07 -4.92
CA VAL A 120 7.79 -16.48 -4.69
C VAL A 120 6.69 -17.26 -3.94
N ALA A 121 5.54 -16.65 -3.69
CA ALA A 121 4.46 -17.30 -2.96
C ALA A 121 3.63 -18.21 -3.87
N ASP A 122 3.19 -19.34 -3.33
CA ASP A 122 2.33 -20.30 -4.03
C ASP A 122 0.84 -19.95 -3.91
N GLN A 123 0.49 -18.98 -3.06
CA GLN A 123 -0.89 -18.58 -2.74
C GLN A 123 -1.00 -17.05 -2.61
N PHE A 124 -2.24 -16.55 -2.65
CA PHE A 124 -2.56 -15.14 -2.42
C PHE A 124 -2.86 -14.89 -0.95
N GLY A 125 -2.43 -13.74 -0.43
CA GLY A 125 -2.53 -13.40 0.98
C GLY A 125 -1.18 -13.02 1.56
N TRP A 126 -1.04 -13.18 2.87
CA TRP A 126 0.16 -12.80 3.59
C TRP A 126 0.22 -13.48 4.96
N GLU A 127 1.39 -13.48 5.59
CA GLU A 127 1.60 -14.12 6.90
C GLU A 127 0.82 -13.45 8.04
N ARG A 128 0.32 -12.24 7.82
CA ARG A 128 -0.51 -11.51 8.79
C ARG A 128 -1.49 -10.57 8.11
N ASN A 129 -2.57 -10.26 8.83
CA ASN A 129 -3.42 -9.14 8.48
C ASN A 129 -2.68 -7.81 8.72
N ASN A 130 -2.98 -6.84 7.89
CA ASN A 130 -2.49 -5.46 8.00
C ASN A 130 -3.66 -4.49 7.83
N THR A 131 -3.39 -3.26 7.41
CA THR A 131 -4.43 -2.25 7.18
C THR A 131 -4.25 -1.55 5.83
N ILE A 132 -5.35 -1.07 5.27
CA ILE A 132 -5.39 -0.18 4.12
C ILE A 132 -6.00 1.16 4.57
N GLY A 133 -5.12 2.12 4.91
CA GLY A 133 -5.50 3.20 5.82
C GLY A 133 -5.77 2.64 7.21
N SER A 134 -6.95 2.92 7.78
CA SER A 134 -7.37 2.41 9.10
C SER A 134 -8.30 1.18 9.01
N THR A 135 -8.63 0.75 7.80
CA THR A 135 -9.47 -0.43 7.57
C THR A 135 -8.61 -1.70 7.68
N PRO A 136 -9.01 -2.72 8.45
CA PRO A 136 -8.32 -4.00 8.46
C PRO A 136 -8.32 -4.64 7.07
N GLN A 137 -7.18 -5.13 6.62
CA GLN A 137 -7.01 -5.86 5.38
C GLN A 137 -6.73 -7.33 5.71
N ILE A 138 -7.65 -8.20 5.30
CA ILE A 138 -7.60 -9.63 5.60
C ILE A 138 -6.71 -10.32 4.58
N ASN A 139 -5.72 -11.09 5.05
CA ASN A 139 -4.69 -11.69 4.22
C ASN A 139 -4.59 -13.21 4.40
N THR A 140 -5.67 -13.86 4.84
CA THR A 140 -5.74 -15.32 4.91
C THR A 140 -5.34 -15.94 3.57
N TRP A 141 -4.39 -16.87 3.61
CA TRP A 141 -3.88 -17.54 2.42
C TRP A 141 -5.00 -18.24 1.64
N THR A 142 -5.06 -18.00 0.34
CA THR A 142 -6.07 -18.55 -0.57
C THR A 142 -5.41 -18.91 -1.89
N ALA A 143 -5.74 -20.08 -2.44
CA ALA A 143 -5.10 -20.59 -3.66
C ALA A 143 -5.61 -19.90 -4.93
N ASP A 144 -6.91 -19.57 -5.00
CA ASP A 144 -7.50 -18.92 -6.17
C ASP A 144 -7.63 -17.41 -5.99
N TRP A 145 -7.21 -16.65 -6.99
CA TRP A 145 -7.23 -15.19 -6.96
C TRP A 145 -8.66 -14.62 -6.94
N GLY A 146 -9.58 -15.22 -7.71
CA GLY A 146 -10.97 -14.80 -7.75
C GLY A 146 -11.65 -14.98 -6.41
N GLU A 147 -11.43 -16.12 -5.76
CA GLU A 147 -11.91 -16.38 -4.40
C GLU A 147 -11.33 -15.38 -3.39
N PHE A 148 -10.01 -15.15 -3.43
CA PHE A 148 -9.33 -14.19 -2.56
C PHE A 148 -9.90 -12.78 -2.72
N TRP A 149 -10.04 -12.31 -3.96
CA TRP A 149 -10.54 -10.98 -4.26
C TRP A 149 -12.01 -10.80 -3.86
N ALA A 150 -12.85 -11.80 -4.13
CA ALA A 150 -14.26 -11.80 -3.75
C ALA A 150 -14.44 -11.75 -2.23
N THR A 151 -13.70 -12.60 -1.50
CA THR A 151 -13.93 -12.83 -0.07
C THR A 151 -13.24 -11.79 0.81
N HIS A 152 -11.95 -11.57 0.58
CA HIS A 152 -11.06 -10.82 1.46
C HIS A 152 -10.87 -9.36 1.04
N ARG A 153 -11.25 -9.00 -0.19
CA ARG A 153 -11.22 -7.62 -0.68
C ARG A 153 -12.63 -7.07 -0.80
N ILE A 154 -13.33 -7.31 -1.92
CA ILE A 154 -14.62 -6.67 -2.22
C ILE A 154 -15.69 -7.03 -1.18
N GLY A 155 -15.88 -8.32 -0.89
CA GLY A 155 -16.88 -8.78 0.08
C GLY A 155 -16.64 -8.24 1.50
N TYR A 156 -15.37 -8.14 1.92
CA TYR A 156 -15.03 -7.57 3.21
C TYR A 156 -15.37 -6.07 3.28
N GLN A 157 -14.97 -5.30 2.26
CA GLN A 157 -15.26 -3.87 2.20
C GLN A 157 -16.77 -3.58 2.17
N LEU A 158 -17.55 -4.36 1.41
CA LEU A 158 -19.02 -4.24 1.37
C LEU A 158 -19.68 -4.55 2.71
N ARG A 159 -19.24 -5.59 3.42
CA ARG A 159 -19.74 -5.91 4.77
C ARG A 159 -19.45 -4.78 5.75
N LEU A 160 -18.26 -4.18 5.69
CA LEU A 160 -17.92 -3.02 6.51
C LEU A 160 -18.78 -1.80 6.15
N ALA A 161 -18.96 -1.56 4.86
CA ALA A 161 -19.75 -0.45 4.34
C ALA A 161 -21.22 -0.53 4.75
N LYS A 162 -21.81 -1.74 4.72
CA LYS A 162 -23.17 -2.01 5.22
C LYS A 162 -23.31 -1.67 6.70
N ARG A 163 -22.33 -2.00 7.54
CA ARG A 163 -22.32 -1.64 8.98
C ARG A 163 -22.28 -0.13 9.22
N ARG A 164 -21.71 0.64 8.28
CA ARG A 164 -21.65 2.10 8.30
C ARG A 164 -22.87 2.77 7.64
N GLY A 165 -23.90 2.00 7.27
CA GLY A 165 -25.12 2.53 6.64
C GLY A 165 -25.03 2.70 5.11
N GLY A 166 -23.96 2.22 4.48
CA GLY A 166 -23.84 2.19 3.02
C GLY A 166 -24.81 1.21 2.38
N GLN A 167 -25.35 1.58 1.21
CA GLN A 167 -26.29 0.76 0.44
C GLN A 167 -25.69 0.39 -0.91
N PHE A 168 -25.52 -0.91 -1.14
CA PHE A 168 -24.97 -1.48 -2.37
C PHE A 168 -25.86 -2.66 -2.81
N PRO A 169 -27.03 -2.40 -3.40
CA PRO A 169 -28.04 -3.42 -3.69
C PRO A 169 -27.49 -4.61 -4.50
N ASP A 170 -26.59 -4.32 -5.43
CA ASP A 170 -25.97 -5.29 -6.32
C ASP A 170 -24.64 -5.85 -5.80
N GLY A 171 -24.21 -5.46 -4.59
CA GLY A 171 -22.90 -5.83 -4.04
C GLY A 171 -22.73 -7.34 -3.82
N GLU A 172 -23.75 -8.02 -3.29
CA GLU A 172 -23.72 -9.47 -3.08
C GLU A 172 -23.69 -10.23 -4.42
N ARG A 173 -24.45 -9.74 -5.41
CA ARG A 173 -24.44 -10.29 -6.77
C ARG A 173 -23.06 -10.16 -7.42
N LEU A 174 -22.42 -8.98 -7.29
CA LEU A 174 -21.06 -8.79 -7.81
C LEU A 174 -20.07 -9.73 -7.14
N VAL A 175 -20.11 -9.86 -5.80
CA VAL A 175 -19.19 -10.76 -5.06
C VAL A 175 -19.28 -12.20 -5.58
N ALA A 176 -20.49 -12.69 -5.83
CA ALA A 176 -20.70 -14.03 -6.40
C ALA A 176 -20.15 -14.18 -7.83
N MET A 177 -20.09 -13.09 -8.60
CA MET A 177 -19.66 -13.08 -10.01
C MET A 177 -18.14 -12.87 -10.19
N ILE A 178 -17.44 -12.36 -9.17
CA ILE A 178 -15.99 -12.10 -9.24
C ILE A 178 -15.16 -13.34 -9.65
N PRO A 179 -15.40 -14.55 -9.13
CA PRO A 179 -14.67 -15.75 -9.56
C PRO A 179 -14.83 -16.02 -11.07
N GLU A 180 -15.99 -15.73 -11.65
CA GLU A 180 -16.24 -15.87 -13.08
C GLU A 180 -15.55 -14.76 -13.89
N LEU A 181 -15.65 -13.50 -13.45
CA LEU A 181 -14.96 -12.35 -14.05
C LEU A 181 -13.44 -12.56 -14.13
N LEU A 182 -12.87 -13.28 -13.16
CA LEU A 182 -11.44 -13.58 -13.06
C LEU A 182 -11.09 -15.01 -13.48
N ALA A 183 -12.02 -15.81 -13.98
CA ALA A 183 -11.80 -17.24 -14.25
C ALA A 183 -10.66 -17.48 -15.26
N ASN A 184 -10.56 -16.63 -16.28
CA ASN A 184 -9.54 -16.68 -17.32
C ASN A 184 -8.25 -15.92 -16.97
N HIS A 185 -8.15 -15.40 -15.74
CA HIS A 185 -6.98 -14.67 -15.26
C HIS A 185 -6.33 -15.44 -14.11
N LYS A 186 -5.19 -16.06 -14.40
CA LYS A 186 -4.41 -16.85 -13.43
C LYS A 186 -3.08 -16.14 -13.16
N PRO A 187 -3.09 -15.03 -12.39
CA PRO A 187 -1.88 -14.30 -12.10
C PRO A 187 -0.97 -15.13 -11.19
N GLN A 188 0.34 -14.95 -11.31
CA GLN A 188 1.26 -15.39 -10.28
C GLN A 188 1.16 -14.46 -9.06
N PRO A 189 1.22 -14.96 -7.81
CA PRO A 189 1.24 -14.10 -6.63
C PRO A 189 2.50 -13.23 -6.58
N SER A 190 2.33 -11.93 -6.79
CA SER A 190 3.38 -10.91 -6.70
C SER A 190 3.31 -10.20 -5.35
N LEU A 191 4.47 -9.88 -4.76
CA LEU A 191 4.52 -8.95 -3.64
C LEU A 191 4.09 -7.57 -4.15
N VAL A 192 2.89 -7.12 -3.75
CA VAL A 192 2.33 -5.83 -4.16
C VAL A 192 2.50 -4.80 -3.05
N HIS A 193 2.60 -3.53 -3.43
CA HIS A 193 2.52 -2.38 -2.53
C HIS A 193 1.16 -2.33 -1.82
N GLY A 194 0.08 -2.56 -2.55
CA GLY A 194 -1.29 -2.67 -2.04
C GLY A 194 -2.00 -1.34 -1.78
N ASP A 195 -1.28 -0.21 -1.81
CA ASP A 195 -1.83 1.15 -1.73
C ASP A 195 -1.04 2.15 -2.61
N LEU A 196 -0.74 1.78 -3.85
CA LEU A 196 0.16 2.58 -4.70
C LEU A 196 -0.58 3.67 -5.48
N TRP A 197 -0.60 4.89 -4.93
CA TRP A 197 -1.16 6.09 -5.57
C TRP A 197 -0.20 7.28 -5.43
N GLY A 198 -0.58 8.45 -5.97
CA GLY A 198 0.34 9.60 -6.05
C GLY A 198 0.81 10.13 -4.69
N GLY A 199 0.09 9.84 -3.61
CA GLY A 199 0.51 10.17 -2.25
C GLY A 199 1.59 9.24 -1.67
N ASN A 200 1.80 8.07 -2.27
CA ASN A 200 2.67 6.99 -1.77
C ASN A 200 3.85 6.68 -2.73
N ALA A 201 4.11 7.57 -3.68
CA ALA A 201 5.22 7.51 -4.61
C ALA A 201 5.86 8.88 -4.76
N ALA A 202 7.19 8.92 -4.75
CA ALA A 202 7.95 10.15 -4.92
C ALA A 202 9.28 9.88 -5.62
N VAL A 203 10.03 10.96 -5.82
CA VAL A 203 11.42 10.93 -6.25
C VAL A 203 12.25 11.69 -5.22
N THR A 204 13.37 11.11 -4.81
CA THR A 204 14.31 11.76 -3.88
C THR A 204 14.95 12.98 -4.53
N ALA A 205 15.61 13.82 -3.73
CA ALA A 205 16.38 14.96 -4.25
C ALA A 205 17.44 14.56 -5.29
N ASP A 206 17.98 13.34 -5.18
CA ASP A 206 19.00 12.78 -6.08
C ASP A 206 18.40 12.09 -7.32
N GLY A 207 17.08 12.11 -7.50
CA GLY A 207 16.42 11.50 -8.65
C GLY A 207 16.06 10.02 -8.50
N GLU A 208 16.22 9.43 -7.31
CA GLU A 208 15.88 8.02 -7.06
C GLU A 208 14.36 7.84 -6.87
N PRO A 209 13.70 6.94 -7.61
CA PRO A 209 12.28 6.64 -7.40
C PRO A 209 12.06 5.91 -6.08
N VAL A 210 11.07 6.35 -5.30
CA VAL A 210 10.72 5.74 -4.02
C VAL A 210 9.22 5.52 -3.89
N ILE A 211 8.84 4.40 -3.29
CA ILE A 211 7.46 4.12 -2.83
C ILE A 211 7.45 3.91 -1.31
N PHE A 212 6.34 4.26 -0.67
CA PHE A 212 6.22 4.24 0.78
C PHE A 212 4.77 4.05 1.22
N ASP A 213 4.58 3.72 2.50
CA ASP A 213 3.28 3.44 3.12
C ASP A 213 2.54 2.22 2.51
N PRO A 214 3.18 1.03 2.49
CA PRO A 214 2.58 -0.15 1.87
C PRO A 214 1.45 -0.77 2.71
N ALA A 215 0.44 -1.30 2.00
CA ALA A 215 -0.53 -2.25 2.50
C ALA A 215 -0.23 -3.64 1.92
N ALA A 216 0.99 -4.13 2.15
CA ALA A 216 1.59 -5.26 1.42
C ALA A 216 0.84 -6.59 1.55
N TYR A 217 0.86 -7.39 0.48
CA TYR A 217 0.46 -8.80 0.45
C TYR A 217 0.96 -9.44 -0.86
N TYR A 218 0.80 -10.76 -1.00
CA TYR A 218 0.97 -11.44 -2.28
C TYR A 218 -0.38 -11.46 -3.03
N GLY A 219 -0.42 -10.77 -4.17
CA GLY A 219 -1.63 -10.55 -4.97
C GLY A 219 -1.34 -10.52 -6.46
N ASP A 220 -2.36 -10.22 -7.27
CA ASP A 220 -2.12 -9.86 -8.66
C ASP A 220 -1.41 -8.51 -8.76
N ARG A 221 -0.30 -8.44 -9.48
CA ARG A 221 0.46 -7.20 -9.73
C ARG A 221 -0.37 -6.08 -10.35
N GLU A 222 -1.45 -6.42 -11.05
CA GLU A 222 -2.33 -5.43 -11.68
C GLU A 222 -3.06 -4.53 -10.67
N VAL A 223 -3.17 -4.94 -9.39
CA VAL A 223 -3.82 -4.14 -8.35
C VAL A 223 -3.07 -2.84 -8.08
N ASP A 224 -1.73 -2.88 -8.06
CA ASP A 224 -0.91 -1.68 -7.88
C ASP A 224 -1.03 -0.76 -9.08
N ILE A 225 -0.96 -1.31 -10.30
CA ILE A 225 -1.07 -0.50 -11.52
C ILE A 225 -2.46 0.14 -11.63
N ALA A 226 -3.51 -0.60 -11.30
CA ALA A 226 -4.87 -0.06 -11.28
C ALA A 226 -4.99 1.14 -10.32
N MET A 227 -4.41 1.02 -9.12
CA MET A 227 -4.44 2.08 -8.11
C MET A 227 -3.69 3.34 -8.56
N THR A 228 -2.57 3.20 -9.30
CA THR A 228 -1.85 4.36 -9.87
C THR A 228 -2.70 5.18 -10.83
N GLU A 229 -3.69 4.56 -11.48
CA GLU A 229 -4.60 5.21 -12.44
C GLU A 229 -5.83 5.85 -11.79
N LEU A 230 -6.14 5.54 -10.51
CA LEU A 230 -7.41 5.93 -9.88
C LEU A 230 -7.46 7.41 -9.47
N PHE A 231 -6.37 7.96 -8.95
CA PHE A 231 -6.33 9.32 -8.38
C PHE A 231 -5.34 10.22 -9.13
N GLY A 232 -5.70 10.60 -10.36
CA GLY A 232 -4.93 11.55 -11.18
C GLY A 232 -3.90 10.92 -12.11
N GLY A 233 -3.58 9.64 -11.92
CA GLY A 233 -2.67 8.90 -12.80
C GLY A 233 -1.19 9.20 -12.55
N PHE A 234 -0.33 8.20 -12.72
CA PHE A 234 1.11 8.42 -12.87
C PHE A 234 1.45 8.95 -14.27
N SER A 235 2.71 9.37 -14.45
CA SER A 235 3.17 9.84 -15.76
C SER A 235 3.16 8.70 -16.80
N ARG A 236 3.05 9.04 -18.09
CA ARG A 236 3.12 8.03 -19.17
C ARG A 236 4.43 7.24 -19.17
N ALA A 237 5.51 7.86 -18.72
CA ALA A 237 6.83 7.26 -18.64
C ALA A 237 6.84 6.06 -17.68
N PHE A 238 6.16 6.17 -16.54
CA PHE A 238 5.99 5.06 -15.59
C PHE A 238 5.38 3.83 -16.24
N TYR A 239 4.24 3.99 -16.92
CA TYR A 239 3.59 2.85 -17.57
C TYR A 239 4.44 2.27 -18.70
N LYS A 240 5.17 3.10 -19.44
CA LYS A 240 6.13 2.66 -20.46
C LYS A 240 7.21 1.79 -19.84
N GLY A 241 7.90 2.27 -18.80
CA GLY A 241 8.96 1.51 -18.11
C GLY A 241 8.45 0.20 -17.49
N TYR A 242 7.26 0.22 -16.88
CA TYR A 242 6.65 -1.00 -16.35
C TYR A 242 6.38 -2.04 -17.44
N ASN A 243 5.74 -1.63 -18.54
CA ASN A 243 5.40 -2.55 -19.63
C ASN A 243 6.62 -3.00 -20.44
N GLU A 244 7.73 -2.26 -20.45
CA GLU A 244 9.00 -2.73 -21.02
C GLU A 244 9.54 -3.97 -20.28
N VAL A 245 9.41 -4.01 -18.95
CA VAL A 245 9.91 -5.12 -18.12
C VAL A 245 8.87 -6.23 -17.98
N TRP A 246 7.60 -5.89 -17.78
CA TRP A 246 6.53 -6.87 -17.62
C TRP A 246 5.18 -6.39 -18.17
N PRO A 247 4.96 -6.59 -19.49
CA PRO A 247 3.74 -6.15 -20.16
C PRO A 247 2.48 -6.61 -19.45
N LEU A 248 1.51 -5.72 -19.26
CA LEU A 248 0.19 -6.07 -18.75
C LEU A 248 -0.53 -7.00 -19.74
N PRO A 249 -1.14 -8.09 -19.26
CA PRO A 249 -1.82 -9.02 -20.15
C PRO A 249 -3.13 -8.42 -20.69
N PRO A 250 -3.63 -8.93 -21.82
CA PRO A 250 -4.94 -8.56 -22.33
C PRO A 250 -6.05 -8.66 -21.25
N GLY A 251 -7.08 -7.82 -21.38
CA GLY A 251 -8.19 -7.75 -20.42
C GLY A 251 -7.94 -6.88 -19.19
N TYR A 252 -6.75 -6.28 -19.05
CA TYR A 252 -6.42 -5.39 -17.93
C TYR A 252 -7.44 -4.27 -17.73
N GLN A 253 -7.99 -3.68 -18.80
CA GLN A 253 -8.95 -2.58 -18.66
C GLN A 253 -10.20 -2.96 -17.88
N GLN A 254 -10.71 -4.19 -18.04
CA GLN A 254 -11.86 -4.68 -17.26
C GLN A 254 -11.46 -4.99 -15.81
N ARG A 255 -10.32 -5.66 -15.61
CA ARG A 255 -9.82 -6.01 -14.28
C ARG A 255 -9.46 -4.78 -13.46
N LYS A 256 -8.91 -3.74 -14.09
CA LYS A 256 -8.64 -2.42 -13.48
C LYS A 256 -9.89 -1.84 -12.83
N THR A 257 -11.05 -1.88 -13.49
CA THR A 257 -12.31 -1.39 -12.93
C THR A 257 -12.68 -2.16 -11.67
N LEU A 258 -12.53 -3.50 -11.69
CA LEU A 258 -12.75 -4.35 -10.52
C LEU A 258 -11.74 -4.09 -9.39
N TYR A 259 -10.46 -3.87 -9.71
CA TYR A 259 -9.43 -3.60 -8.73
C TYR A 259 -9.61 -2.23 -8.08
N ASN A 260 -9.94 -1.20 -8.85
CA ASN A 260 -10.20 0.13 -8.32
C ASN A 260 -11.47 0.20 -7.47
N LEU A 261 -12.47 -0.67 -7.70
CA LEU A 261 -13.64 -0.77 -6.82
C LEU A 261 -13.25 -1.05 -5.36
N TYR A 262 -12.20 -1.84 -5.11
CA TYR A 262 -11.71 -2.10 -3.75
C TYR A 262 -11.33 -0.80 -3.03
N HIS A 263 -10.54 0.05 -3.69
CA HIS A 263 -10.11 1.32 -3.12
C HIS A 263 -11.26 2.33 -3.01
N ILE A 264 -12.20 2.34 -3.95
CA ILE A 264 -13.41 3.20 -3.87
C ILE A 264 -14.26 2.80 -2.66
N LEU A 265 -14.50 1.50 -2.45
CA LEU A 265 -15.21 1.01 -1.27
C LEU A 265 -14.44 1.32 0.02
N ASN A 266 -13.11 1.20 0.01
CA ASN A 266 -12.29 1.58 1.17
C ASN A 266 -12.41 3.08 1.47
N HIS A 267 -12.38 3.94 0.44
CA HIS A 267 -12.58 5.39 0.60
C HIS A 267 -13.99 5.72 1.09
N PHE A 268 -15.03 5.02 0.63
CA PHE A 268 -16.35 5.13 1.22
C PHE A 268 -16.33 4.75 2.70
N ASN A 269 -15.66 3.65 3.06
CA ASN A 269 -15.55 3.26 4.45
C ASN A 269 -14.85 4.33 5.28
N LEU A 270 -13.74 4.90 4.82
CA LEU A 270 -12.98 5.90 5.57
C LEU A 270 -13.64 7.28 5.61
N PHE A 271 -14.25 7.72 4.51
CA PHE A 271 -14.65 9.13 4.30
C PHE A 271 -16.13 9.32 3.94
N GLY A 272 -16.85 8.25 3.60
CA GLY A 272 -18.26 8.30 3.22
C GLY A 272 -18.50 9.09 1.93
N GLY A 273 -19.61 9.84 1.89
CA GLY A 273 -19.90 10.80 0.83
C GLY A 273 -20.02 10.20 -0.58
N GLY A 274 -19.48 10.92 -1.57
CA GLY A 274 -19.64 10.60 -3.00
C GLY A 274 -19.10 9.24 -3.44
N TYR A 275 -18.19 8.63 -2.66
CA TYR A 275 -17.63 7.32 -2.95
C TYR A 275 -18.67 6.20 -2.97
N GLY A 276 -19.76 6.31 -2.20
CA GLY A 276 -20.84 5.32 -2.22
C GLY A 276 -21.57 5.29 -3.57
N GLY A 277 -21.87 6.47 -4.10
CA GLY A 277 -22.47 6.61 -5.44
C GLY A 277 -21.53 6.17 -6.55
N GLN A 278 -20.22 6.45 -6.41
CA GLN A 278 -19.20 5.97 -7.35
C GLN A 278 -19.11 4.44 -7.34
N ALA A 279 -19.01 3.82 -6.17
CA ALA A 279 -18.97 2.36 -6.04
C ALA A 279 -20.21 1.70 -6.66
N ASN A 280 -21.42 2.23 -6.44
CA ASN A 280 -22.63 1.67 -7.08
C ASN A 280 -22.60 1.75 -8.61
N ARG A 281 -22.09 2.84 -9.20
CA ARG A 281 -21.92 2.93 -10.65
C ARG A 281 -20.92 1.90 -11.16
N THR A 282 -19.77 1.77 -10.50
CA THR A 282 -18.73 0.79 -10.85
C THR A 282 -19.23 -0.65 -10.70
N ILE A 283 -20.01 -0.96 -9.66
CA ILE A 283 -20.67 -2.27 -9.50
C ILE A 283 -21.61 -2.52 -10.69
N GLY A 284 -22.43 -1.54 -11.05
CA GLY A 284 -23.32 -1.63 -12.21
C GLY A 284 -22.55 -1.90 -13.51
N GLU A 285 -21.46 -1.17 -13.78
CA GLU A 285 -20.61 -1.38 -14.96
C GLU A 285 -20.07 -2.81 -15.03
N LEU A 286 -19.55 -3.33 -13.91
CA LEU A 286 -18.98 -4.69 -13.84
C LEU A 286 -20.03 -5.80 -14.04
N LEU A 287 -21.28 -5.57 -13.66
CA LEU A 287 -22.37 -6.53 -13.85
C LEU A 287 -22.91 -6.61 -15.29
N HIS A 288 -22.56 -5.65 -16.15
CA HIS A 288 -23.03 -5.57 -17.54
C HIS A 288 -21.87 -5.63 -18.56
N SER A 289 -20.65 -5.91 -18.11
CA SER A 289 -19.44 -6.01 -18.94
C SER A 289 -19.22 -7.40 -19.54
#